data_AF-A0A937WR23-F1
#
_entry.id   AF-A0A937WR23-F1
#
_cell.length_a   1.000
_cell.length_b   1.000
_cell.length_c   1.000
_cell.angle_alpha   90.00
_cell.angle_beta   90.00
_cell.angle_gamma   90.00
#
_symmetry.space_group_name_H-M   'P 1'
#
loop_
_entity.id
_entity.type
_entity.pdbx_description
1 polymer ?
#
loop_
_entity_poly.entity_id
_entity_poly.type
_entity_poly.pdbx_seq_one_letter_code
_entity_poly.pdbx_strand_id
1 'polypeptide(L)'
;MLKKIFTLCLAVIFLSGCAETKVGIKKESKKEEMPSALFLDDFDTAEKPNKFGGDSGTWNKDPEDLTQGCIMSFDGLVRYGEKGFSLKLDYDVDSPNPAYCGYWSRLQDKNLSKYKYLVFSAKGDDIEGYTTKFMVELKNAKQKSKYIVSGINNNWQRFKIPLSEFKEITDWTSMKEFVITFDDATVTNKRGGIYIDEIYFLQ
;
A
#
# COMPACT_ATOMS: atom_id res chain seq x y z
N MET A 1 16.82 -54.18 63.16
CA MET A 1 17.33 -55.56 62.95
C MET A 1 18.10 -55.58 61.63
N LEU A 2 19.43 -55.77 61.66
CA LEU A 2 20.20 -56.84 60.97
C LEU A 2 19.93 -56.97 59.45
N LYS A 3 20.88 -57.03 58.51
CA LYS A 3 22.36 -57.15 58.52
C LYS A 3 22.85 -57.03 57.05
N LYS A 4 23.97 -56.32 56.83
CA LYS A 4 25.15 -56.54 55.92
C LYS A 4 24.91 -57.11 54.49
N ILE A 5 25.63 -56.69 53.44
CA ILE A 5 27.03 -57.08 53.16
C ILE A 5 27.64 -56.22 52.02
N PHE A 6 28.91 -55.87 52.21
CA PHE A 6 29.92 -55.32 51.28
C PHE A 6 30.11 -56.14 49.99
N THR A 7 30.46 -55.50 48.86
CA THR A 7 31.59 -55.94 48.01
C THR A 7 32.06 -54.79 47.10
N LEU A 8 33.37 -54.59 47.14
CA LEU A 8 34.23 -53.64 46.43
C LEU A 8 34.71 -54.26 45.10
N CYS A 9 34.85 -53.46 44.03
CA CYS A 9 35.77 -53.63 42.88
C CYS A 9 35.33 -52.66 41.78
N LEU A 10 36.16 -52.02 40.95
CA LEU A 10 37.60 -51.89 40.83
C LEU A 10 37.77 -50.63 39.94
N ALA A 11 38.75 -49.77 40.25
CA ALA A 11 39.07 -48.62 39.41
C ALA A 11 39.65 -49.08 38.07
N VAL A 12 39.19 -48.48 36.98
CA VAL A 12 39.95 -48.45 35.71
C VAL A 12 40.00 -47.01 35.25
N ILE A 13 41.19 -46.43 35.41
CA ILE A 13 41.60 -45.16 34.81
C ILE A 13 42.01 -45.48 33.38
N PHE A 14 41.30 -44.92 32.39
CA PHE A 14 41.84 -44.76 31.05
C PHE A 14 41.97 -43.26 30.76
N LEU A 15 43.22 -42.80 30.81
CA LEU A 15 43.68 -41.61 30.13
C LEU A 15 43.75 -41.93 28.64
N SER A 16 42.90 -41.31 27.82
CA SER A 16 43.23 -41.05 26.43
C SER A 16 42.57 -39.75 26.01
N GLY A 17 43.38 -38.71 25.85
CA GLY A 17 42.94 -37.49 25.21
C GLY A 17 42.58 -37.74 23.76
N CYS A 18 41.40 -37.28 23.36
CA CYS A 18 41.11 -36.89 22.00
C CYS A 18 40.61 -35.44 22.08
N ALA A 19 41.41 -34.52 21.54
CA ALA A 19 40.98 -33.15 21.35
C ALA A 19 39.84 -33.16 20.30
N GLU A 20 38.61 -32.90 20.72
CA GLU A 20 37.52 -32.59 19.80
C GLU A 20 37.70 -31.17 19.28
N THR A 21 38.20 -31.06 18.05
CA THR A 21 38.05 -29.83 17.26
C THR A 21 36.57 -29.62 16.98
N LYS A 22 35.93 -28.78 17.79
CA LYS A 22 34.60 -28.24 17.49
C LYS A 22 34.71 -27.36 16.25
N VAL A 23 34.44 -27.93 15.08
CA VAL A 23 34.14 -27.16 13.87
C VAL A 23 32.82 -26.46 14.12
N GLY A 24 32.89 -25.21 14.58
CA GLY A 24 31.74 -24.33 14.68
C GLY A 24 31.23 -24.03 13.27
N ILE A 25 30.17 -24.74 12.86
CA ILE A 25 29.37 -24.33 11.70
C ILE A 25 28.69 -23.02 12.10
N LYS A 26 29.26 -21.89 11.69
CA LYS A 26 28.55 -20.61 11.68
C LYS A 26 27.39 -20.74 10.70
N LYS A 27 26.19 -20.99 11.21
CA LYS A 27 24.96 -20.73 10.47
C LYS A 27 24.81 -19.22 10.34
N GLU A 28 25.32 -18.70 9.24
CA GLU A 28 25.07 -17.33 8.84
C GLU A 28 23.62 -17.26 8.35
N SER A 29 22.71 -16.82 9.24
CA SER A 29 21.34 -16.56 8.86
C SER A 29 21.34 -15.37 7.89
N LYS A 30 21.09 -15.62 6.61
CA LYS A 30 20.72 -14.56 5.67
C LYS A 30 19.49 -13.85 6.26
N LYS A 31 19.69 -12.61 6.70
CA LYS A 31 18.59 -11.70 7.02
C LYS A 31 17.91 -11.42 5.69
N GLU A 32 16.73 -12.01 5.47
CA GLU A 32 15.89 -11.65 4.33
C GLU A 32 15.65 -10.13 4.44
N GLU A 33 16.24 -9.36 3.51
CA GLU A 33 15.92 -7.94 3.39
C GLU A 33 14.46 -7.85 2.97
N MET A 34 13.61 -7.44 3.90
CA MET A 34 12.23 -7.11 3.62
C MET A 34 12.20 -6.09 2.47
N PRO A 35 11.36 -6.28 1.43
CA PRO A 35 11.32 -5.36 0.31
C PRO A 35 11.04 -3.94 0.80
N SER A 36 11.93 -3.01 0.46
CA SER A 36 11.86 -1.63 0.94
C SER A 36 10.65 -0.92 0.31
N ALA A 37 9.74 -0.45 1.16
CA ALA A 37 8.57 0.33 0.80
C ALA A 37 8.85 1.83 0.88
N LEU A 38 8.26 2.59 -0.05
CA LEU A 38 8.33 4.05 -0.11
C LEU A 38 6.92 4.63 -0.08
N PHE A 39 6.51 5.11 1.09
CA PHE A 39 5.18 5.67 1.31
C PHE A 39 5.05 7.06 0.69
N LEU A 40 4.08 7.19 -0.21
CA LEU A 40 3.57 8.49 -0.67
C LEU A 40 2.77 9.13 0.45
N ASP A 41 1.81 8.38 1.00
CA ASP A 41 0.97 8.84 2.10
C ASP A 41 0.39 7.66 2.88
N ASP A 42 0.21 7.84 4.18
CA ASP A 42 -0.55 6.93 5.05
C ASP A 42 -1.71 7.67 5.75
N PHE A 43 -1.88 8.97 5.50
CA PHE A 43 -2.96 9.80 6.02
C PHE A 43 -3.12 9.85 7.55
N ASP A 44 -2.20 9.24 8.31
CA ASP A 44 -2.23 9.14 9.79
C ASP A 44 -2.32 10.48 10.52
N THR A 45 -1.93 11.58 9.86
CA THR A 45 -1.96 12.93 10.42
C THR A 45 -3.19 13.74 10.01
N ALA A 46 -4.01 13.28 9.05
CA ALA A 46 -5.10 14.05 8.43
C ALA A 46 -4.67 15.43 7.91
N GLU A 47 -3.40 15.57 7.52
CA GLU A 47 -2.79 16.83 7.13
C GLU A 47 -2.09 16.72 5.78
N LYS A 48 -1.91 17.87 5.12
CA LYS A 48 -1.05 18.04 3.96
C LYS A 48 0.22 18.78 4.39
N PRO A 49 1.36 18.59 3.70
CA PRO A 49 1.57 17.80 2.50
C PRO A 49 1.68 16.28 2.77
N ASN A 50 1.67 15.49 1.71
CA ASN A 50 1.99 14.06 1.75
C ASN A 50 3.46 13.83 2.21
N LYS A 51 3.86 12.57 2.41
CA LYS A 51 5.22 12.23 2.92
C LYS A 51 6.37 12.59 1.98
N PHE A 52 6.08 12.91 0.72
CA PHE A 52 7.08 13.43 -0.21
C PHE A 52 7.21 14.96 -0.15
N GLY A 53 6.41 15.64 0.68
CA GLY A 53 6.31 17.09 0.74
C GLY A 53 5.44 17.68 -0.38
N GLY A 54 4.64 16.84 -1.05
CA GLY A 54 3.76 17.22 -2.14
C GLY A 54 2.36 17.58 -1.67
N ASP A 55 1.74 18.55 -2.34
CA ASP A 55 0.33 18.85 -2.10
C ASP A 55 -0.58 17.75 -2.69
N SER A 56 -1.85 17.76 -2.29
CA SER A 56 -2.90 16.89 -2.81
C SER A 56 -4.25 17.60 -2.88
N GLY A 57 -5.12 17.17 -3.78
CA GLY A 57 -6.37 17.86 -4.07
C GLY A 57 -7.40 16.96 -4.73
N THR A 58 -8.66 17.40 -4.74
CA THR A 58 -9.67 16.85 -5.64
C THR A 58 -9.85 17.76 -6.83
N TRP A 59 -10.47 17.24 -7.87
CA TRP A 59 -10.74 17.95 -9.10
C TRP A 59 -11.99 17.40 -9.77
N ASN A 60 -12.66 18.25 -10.54
CA ASN A 60 -13.86 17.93 -11.30
C ASN A 60 -13.58 18.22 -12.77
N LYS A 61 -14.18 17.45 -13.68
CA LYS A 61 -14.09 17.73 -15.12
C LYS A 61 -14.63 19.12 -15.46
N ASP A 62 -15.83 19.40 -14.98
CA ASP A 62 -16.52 20.67 -15.18
C ASP A 62 -16.91 21.25 -13.81
N PRO A 63 -16.18 22.28 -13.33
CA PRO A 63 -16.49 22.93 -12.06
C PRO A 63 -17.82 23.69 -12.03
N GLU A 64 -18.43 23.98 -13.20
CA GLU A 64 -19.73 24.66 -13.27
C GLU A 64 -20.92 23.69 -13.25
N ASP A 65 -20.66 22.41 -13.48
CA ASP A 65 -21.67 21.36 -13.33
C ASP A 65 -21.79 20.91 -11.86
N LEU A 66 -22.78 21.47 -11.17
CA LEU A 66 -23.05 21.19 -9.76
C LEU A 66 -23.60 19.77 -9.50
N THR A 67 -23.84 18.96 -10.54
CA THR A 67 -24.31 17.57 -10.42
C THR A 67 -23.18 16.55 -10.41
N GLN A 68 -21.94 16.98 -10.53
CA GLN A 68 -20.76 16.12 -10.42
C GLN A 68 -19.75 16.70 -9.44
N GLY A 69 -18.92 15.84 -8.87
CA GLY A 69 -17.76 16.29 -8.12
C GLY A 69 -17.03 15.18 -7.37
N CYS A 70 -15.87 15.54 -6.84
CA CYS A 70 -15.15 14.74 -5.86
C CYS A 70 -14.75 15.62 -4.68
N ILE A 71 -15.07 15.16 -3.47
CA ILE A 71 -14.69 15.83 -2.22
C ILE A 71 -13.80 14.87 -1.44
N MET A 72 -12.70 15.42 -0.90
CA MET A 72 -11.88 14.67 0.05
C MET A 72 -12.21 15.05 1.49
N SER A 73 -12.10 14.07 2.37
CA SER A 73 -12.03 14.27 3.81
C SER A 73 -11.11 13.21 4.44
N PHE A 74 -10.81 13.34 5.73
CA PHE A 74 -10.05 12.35 6.48
C PHE A 74 -10.94 11.71 7.54
N ASP A 75 -10.98 10.38 7.57
CA ASP A 75 -11.85 9.62 8.46
C ASP A 75 -11.03 8.88 9.53
N GLY A 76 -11.21 9.29 10.79
CA GLY A 76 -10.54 8.70 11.95
C GLY A 76 -11.28 7.54 12.58
N LEU A 77 -12.38 7.06 11.98
CA LEU A 77 -13.17 5.90 12.41
C LEU A 77 -13.09 4.76 11.39
N VAL A 78 -13.20 5.08 10.10
CA VAL A 78 -13.01 4.13 9.00
C VAL A 78 -11.60 4.28 8.46
N ARG A 79 -10.68 3.46 8.93
CA ARG A 79 -9.26 3.48 8.55
C ARG A 79 -8.67 2.09 8.44
N TYR A 80 -7.52 1.97 7.77
CA TYR A 80 -6.79 0.72 7.72
C TYR A 80 -5.89 0.61 8.96
N GLY A 81 -6.01 -0.50 9.70
CA GLY A 81 -5.30 -0.68 10.97
C GLY A 81 -5.97 0.02 12.16
N GLU A 82 -5.21 0.18 13.24
CA GLU A 82 -5.78 0.49 14.57
C GLU A 82 -5.78 1.98 14.93
N LYS A 83 -5.01 2.83 14.23
CA LYS A 83 -4.80 4.25 14.55
C LYS A 83 -4.61 5.06 13.27
N GLY A 84 -4.68 6.39 13.38
CA GLY A 84 -4.55 7.29 12.23
C GLY A 84 -5.89 7.64 11.59
N PHE A 85 -5.84 7.94 10.30
CA PHE A 85 -7.00 8.29 9.47
C PHE A 85 -6.84 7.63 8.10
N SER A 86 -7.94 7.47 7.38
CA SER A 86 -7.89 7.23 5.94
C SER A 86 -8.34 8.46 5.15
N LEU A 87 -8.00 8.50 3.87
CA LEU A 87 -8.58 9.44 2.92
C LEU A 87 -9.96 8.91 2.48
N LYS A 88 -11.03 9.67 2.73
CA LYS A 88 -12.34 9.43 2.13
C LYS A 88 -12.50 10.28 0.87
N LEU A 89 -12.91 9.65 -0.22
CA LEU A 89 -13.28 10.30 -1.48
C LEU A 89 -14.77 10.07 -1.75
N ASP A 90 -15.57 11.11 -1.52
CA ASP A 90 -16.98 11.13 -1.91
C ASP A 90 -17.07 11.63 -3.35
N TYR A 91 -17.60 10.79 -4.24
CA TYR A 91 -17.64 11.07 -5.68
C TYR A 91 -19.08 11.04 -6.21
N ASP A 92 -19.34 11.92 -7.17
CA ASP A 92 -20.55 11.97 -7.98
C ASP A 92 -20.17 12.21 -9.44
N VAL A 93 -20.50 11.26 -10.31
CA VAL A 93 -20.37 11.35 -11.76
C VAL A 93 -21.72 11.04 -12.44
N ASP A 94 -22.83 11.18 -11.72
CA ASP A 94 -24.18 11.04 -12.25
C ASP A 94 -24.70 12.38 -12.77
N SER A 95 -24.10 12.83 -13.86
CA SER A 95 -24.42 14.07 -14.56
C SER A 95 -25.19 13.82 -15.87
N PRO A 96 -26.01 14.78 -16.35
CA PRO A 96 -26.56 14.77 -17.70
C PRO A 96 -25.48 14.87 -18.81
N ASN A 97 -24.27 15.30 -18.47
CA ASN A 97 -23.12 15.39 -19.37
C ASN A 97 -22.08 14.31 -19.02
N PRO A 98 -21.15 13.96 -19.92
CA PRO A 98 -20.08 13.04 -19.58
C PRO A 98 -19.26 13.58 -18.41
N ALA A 99 -19.18 12.85 -17.30
CA ALA A 99 -18.61 13.34 -16.05
C ALA A 99 -17.46 12.45 -15.55
N TYR A 100 -16.44 13.13 -15.03
CA TYR A 100 -15.36 12.47 -14.31
C TYR A 100 -14.73 13.43 -13.31
N CYS A 101 -14.27 12.89 -12.20
CA CYS A 101 -13.69 13.64 -11.09
C CYS A 101 -12.65 12.78 -10.40
N GLY A 102 -11.94 13.33 -9.42
CA GLY A 102 -10.92 12.52 -8.78
C GLY A 102 -10.09 13.21 -7.72
N TYR A 103 -9.02 12.52 -7.36
CA TYR A 103 -8.01 12.93 -6.39
C TYR A 103 -6.63 12.93 -7.06
N TRP A 104 -5.78 13.89 -6.73
CA TRP A 104 -4.37 13.91 -7.13
C TRP A 104 -3.46 14.08 -5.90
N SER A 105 -2.26 13.52 -5.97
CA SER A 105 -1.20 13.70 -4.98
C SER A 105 0.16 13.84 -5.67
N ARG A 106 0.94 14.87 -5.29
CA ARG A 106 2.20 15.19 -5.94
C ARG A 106 3.30 14.22 -5.52
N LEU A 107 3.98 13.66 -6.51
CA LEU A 107 5.08 12.73 -6.29
C LEU A 107 6.43 13.42 -6.12
N GLN A 108 6.52 14.75 -6.19
CA GLN A 108 7.74 15.54 -5.93
C GLN A 108 9.02 14.95 -6.52
N ASP A 109 9.00 14.64 -7.82
CA ASP A 109 10.16 14.18 -8.57
C ASP A 109 10.77 12.86 -8.06
N LYS A 110 10.01 12.04 -7.33
CA LYS A 110 10.53 10.76 -6.84
C LYS A 110 10.97 9.87 -8.00
N ASN A 111 12.17 9.32 -7.84
CA ASN A 111 12.69 8.26 -8.68
C ASN A 111 12.08 6.93 -8.25
N LEU A 112 11.21 6.38 -9.10
CA LEU A 112 10.52 5.12 -8.88
C LEU A 112 11.13 3.94 -9.65
N SER A 113 12.26 4.13 -10.34
CA SER A 113 12.87 3.12 -11.23
C SER A 113 13.24 1.80 -10.54
N LYS A 114 13.50 1.81 -9.22
CA LYS A 114 13.79 0.60 -8.45
C LYS A 114 12.55 -0.13 -7.90
N TYR A 115 11.37 0.48 -7.97
CA TYR A 115 10.15 -0.10 -7.44
C TYR A 115 9.43 -0.88 -8.54
N LYS A 116 8.67 -1.90 -8.13
CA LYS A 116 7.94 -2.81 -9.03
C LYS A 116 6.43 -2.72 -8.87
N TYR A 117 5.94 -2.22 -7.74
CA TYR A 117 4.51 -2.16 -7.47
C TYR A 117 4.10 -0.81 -6.91
N LEU A 118 2.94 -0.33 -7.36
CA LEU A 118 2.11 0.61 -6.62
C LEU A 118 1.21 -0.21 -5.68
N VAL A 119 1.13 0.19 -4.42
CA VAL A 119 0.31 -0.46 -3.41
C VAL A 119 -0.53 0.58 -2.68
N PHE A 120 -1.80 0.24 -2.44
CA PHE A 120 -2.67 0.98 -1.55
C PHE A 120 -3.74 0.06 -0.96
N SER A 121 -4.30 0.45 0.17
CA SER A 121 -5.48 -0.17 0.76
C SER A 121 -6.72 0.62 0.36
N ALA A 122 -7.81 -0.07 0.02
CA ALA A 122 -9.08 0.58 -0.29
C ALA A 122 -10.28 -0.18 0.29
N LYS A 123 -11.35 0.55 0.58
CA LYS A 123 -12.64 0.03 1.06
C LYS A 123 -13.78 0.90 0.50
N GLY A 124 -14.84 0.27 0.02
CA GLY A 124 -16.08 0.96 -0.35
C GLY A 124 -16.92 1.36 0.86
N ASP A 125 -17.56 2.52 0.79
CA ASP A 125 -18.54 3.00 1.78
C ASP A 125 -19.91 2.36 1.52
N ASP A 126 -20.34 1.43 2.37
CA ASP A 126 -21.62 0.74 2.21
C ASP A 126 -22.84 1.56 2.66
N ILE A 127 -22.63 2.67 3.35
CA ILE A 127 -23.69 3.60 3.75
C ILE A 127 -24.06 4.50 2.56
N GLU A 128 -23.06 5.13 1.94
CA GLU A 128 -23.25 6.02 0.78
C GLU A 128 -23.35 5.26 -0.56
N GLY A 129 -22.98 3.97 -0.57
CA GLY A 129 -22.76 3.20 -1.78
C GLY A 129 -21.37 3.43 -2.36
N TYR A 130 -20.94 2.54 -3.28
CA TYR A 130 -19.60 2.61 -3.84
C TYR A 130 -19.50 1.95 -5.22
N THR A 131 -18.45 2.31 -5.95
CA THR A 131 -18.05 1.66 -7.19
C THR A 131 -17.12 0.48 -6.89
N THR A 132 -17.26 -0.59 -7.65
CA THR A 132 -16.37 -1.77 -7.57
C THR A 132 -15.09 -1.61 -8.41
N LYS A 133 -15.00 -0.51 -9.18
CA LYS A 133 -13.88 -0.18 -10.07
C LYS A 133 -13.67 1.32 -10.23
N PHE A 134 -12.42 1.75 -10.31
CA PHE A 134 -11.99 3.11 -10.62
C PHE A 134 -10.62 3.08 -11.31
N MET A 135 -10.17 4.21 -11.86
CA MET A 135 -8.86 4.31 -12.50
C MET A 135 -7.82 4.88 -11.55
N VAL A 136 -6.60 4.35 -11.62
CA VAL A 136 -5.40 5.01 -11.11
C VAL A 136 -4.51 5.46 -12.27
N GLU A 137 -3.93 6.64 -12.19
CA GLU A 137 -2.98 7.18 -13.17
C GLU A 137 -1.66 7.54 -12.47
N LEU A 138 -0.54 7.23 -13.13
CA LEU A 138 0.78 7.74 -12.76
C LEU A 138 1.30 8.62 -13.90
N LYS A 139 2.00 9.71 -13.53
CA LYS A 139 2.44 10.73 -14.48
C LYS A 139 3.89 11.12 -14.20
N ASN A 140 4.68 11.30 -15.26
CA ASN A 140 5.90 12.07 -15.26
C ASN A 140 5.71 13.35 -16.11
N ALA A 141 6.79 14.07 -16.43
CA ALA A 141 6.70 15.32 -17.19
C ALA A 141 6.17 15.15 -18.63
N LYS A 142 6.29 13.96 -19.23
CA LYS A 142 6.00 13.69 -20.64
C LYS A 142 5.01 12.55 -20.87
N GLN A 143 4.87 11.66 -19.89
CA GLN A 143 4.16 10.39 -19.98
C GLN A 143 3.15 10.31 -18.85
N LYS A 144 2.03 9.68 -19.16
CA LYS A 144 1.03 9.26 -18.20
C LYS A 144 0.53 7.89 -18.61
N SER A 145 0.10 7.07 -17.67
CA SER A 145 -0.54 5.80 -17.99
C SER A 145 -1.56 5.47 -16.90
N LYS A 146 -2.63 4.79 -17.30
CA LYS A 146 -3.75 4.46 -16.43
C LYS A 146 -3.87 2.95 -16.24
N TYR A 147 -4.41 2.57 -15.09
CA TYR A 147 -4.80 1.21 -14.78
C TYR A 147 -6.19 1.19 -14.14
N ILE A 148 -7.06 0.27 -14.56
CA ILE A 148 -8.37 0.10 -13.95
C ILE A 148 -8.23 -0.85 -12.77
N VAL A 149 -8.43 -0.32 -11.58
CA VAL A 149 -8.57 -1.08 -10.34
C VAL A 149 -9.96 -1.67 -10.31
N SER A 150 -10.09 -2.96 -9.99
CA SER A 150 -11.36 -3.66 -9.90
C SER A 150 -11.40 -4.58 -8.69
N GLY A 151 -12.60 -4.96 -8.25
CA GLY A 151 -12.79 -5.87 -7.12
C GLY A 151 -12.86 -5.16 -5.76
N ILE A 152 -13.14 -3.85 -5.75
CA ILE A 152 -13.44 -3.09 -4.53
C ILE A 152 -14.73 -3.63 -3.92
N ASN A 153 -14.71 -3.88 -2.62
CA ASN A 153 -15.89 -4.18 -1.81
C ASN A 153 -15.88 -3.39 -0.50
N ASN A 154 -16.85 -3.65 0.39
CA ASN A 154 -16.99 -2.94 1.67
C ASN A 154 -16.05 -3.45 2.80
N ASN A 155 -15.01 -4.21 2.45
CA ASN A 155 -13.93 -4.59 3.36
C ASN A 155 -12.63 -3.93 2.90
N TRP A 156 -11.73 -3.68 3.84
CA TRP A 156 -10.38 -3.23 3.51
C TRP A 156 -9.64 -4.30 2.71
N GLN A 157 -9.16 -3.91 1.53
CA GLN A 157 -8.39 -4.76 0.65
C GLN A 157 -7.15 -4.02 0.20
N ARG A 158 -6.02 -4.72 0.18
CA ARG A 158 -4.77 -4.19 -0.35
C ARG A 158 -4.64 -4.53 -1.84
N PHE A 159 -4.51 -3.50 -2.66
CA PHE A 159 -4.29 -3.60 -4.09
C PHE A 159 -2.81 -3.46 -4.39
N LYS A 160 -2.23 -4.44 -5.07
CA LYS A 160 -0.81 -4.45 -5.46
C LYS A 160 -0.73 -4.49 -6.99
N ILE A 161 -0.47 -3.35 -7.60
CA ILE A 161 -0.49 -3.15 -9.05
C ILE A 161 0.96 -3.14 -9.56
N PRO A 162 1.35 -4.06 -10.45
CA PRO A 162 2.67 -4.01 -11.07
C PRO A 162 2.86 -2.71 -11.85
N LEU A 163 3.99 -2.03 -11.65
CA LEU A 163 4.31 -0.81 -12.41
C LEU A 163 4.43 -1.08 -13.92
N SER A 164 4.68 -2.33 -14.32
CA SER A 164 4.64 -2.78 -15.73
C SER A 164 3.27 -2.68 -16.39
N GLU A 165 2.17 -2.58 -15.62
CA GLU A 165 0.84 -2.36 -16.18
C GLU A 165 0.65 -0.92 -16.70
N PHE A 166 1.49 0.02 -16.28
CA PHE A 166 1.51 1.40 -16.73
C PHE A 166 2.33 1.54 -18.02
N LYS A 167 1.86 0.87 -19.08
CA LYS A 167 2.60 0.57 -20.33
C LYS A 167 3.13 1.79 -21.09
N GLU A 168 2.55 2.98 -20.86
CA GLU A 168 2.94 4.22 -21.55
C GLU A 168 4.07 4.97 -20.83
N ILE A 169 4.50 4.52 -19.65
CA ILE A 169 5.59 5.11 -18.88
C ILE A 169 6.85 4.26 -19.06
N THR A 170 7.87 4.84 -19.68
CA THR A 170 9.18 4.20 -19.88
C THR A 170 10.28 4.86 -19.05
N ASP A 171 10.06 6.08 -18.58
CA ASP A 171 10.96 6.80 -17.67
C ASP A 171 10.32 6.97 -16.29
N TRP A 172 10.91 6.30 -15.29
CA TRP A 172 10.45 6.30 -13.90
C TRP A 172 11.33 7.17 -13.00
N THR A 173 12.28 7.92 -13.56
CA THR A 173 13.32 8.60 -12.77
C THR A 173 12.86 9.90 -12.10
N SER A 174 11.78 10.51 -12.60
CA SER A 174 11.23 11.79 -12.12
C SER A 174 9.70 11.77 -12.25
N MET A 175 9.04 11.16 -11.26
CA MET A 175 7.58 11.03 -11.24
C MET A 175 6.93 12.27 -10.62
N LYS A 176 5.79 12.68 -11.17
CA LYS A 176 5.15 13.97 -10.87
C LYS A 176 3.87 13.84 -10.08
N GLU A 177 3.02 12.87 -10.39
CA GLU A 177 1.67 12.83 -9.83
C GLU A 177 1.10 11.41 -9.83
N PHE A 178 0.39 11.09 -8.76
CA PHE A 178 -0.53 9.96 -8.64
C PHE A 178 -1.95 10.51 -8.68
N VAL A 179 -2.85 9.86 -9.43
CA VAL A 179 -4.25 10.30 -9.58
C VAL A 179 -5.18 9.11 -9.42
N ILE A 180 -6.29 9.31 -8.71
CA ILE A 180 -7.46 8.43 -8.70
C ILE A 180 -8.56 9.13 -9.49
N THR A 181 -9.20 8.43 -10.43
CA THR A 181 -10.28 8.98 -11.26
C THR A 181 -11.52 8.12 -11.18
N PHE A 182 -12.65 8.75 -10.88
CA PHE A 182 -14.00 8.24 -11.07
C PHE A 182 -14.52 8.81 -12.39
N ASP A 183 -14.92 7.93 -13.29
CA ASP A 183 -15.35 8.26 -14.65
C ASP A 183 -16.66 7.52 -14.92
N ASP A 184 -17.64 8.24 -15.43
CA ASP A 184 -19.02 7.78 -15.59
C ASP A 184 -19.16 6.53 -16.47
N ALA A 185 -18.26 6.35 -17.44
CA ALA A 185 -18.20 5.17 -18.30
C ALA A 185 -17.50 3.98 -17.63
N THR A 186 -16.70 4.23 -16.58
CA THR A 186 -15.89 3.21 -15.92
C THR A 186 -16.54 2.68 -14.64
N VAL A 187 -17.09 3.54 -13.78
CA VAL A 187 -17.60 3.15 -12.46
C VAL A 187 -18.83 2.23 -12.54
N THR A 188 -19.04 1.37 -11.55
CA THR A 188 -20.28 0.56 -11.46
C THR A 188 -21.42 1.25 -10.74
N ASN A 189 -21.09 2.19 -9.87
CA ASN A 189 -22.05 3.07 -9.22
C ASN A 189 -21.56 4.50 -9.41
N LYS A 190 -22.41 5.38 -9.92
CA LYS A 190 -22.04 6.74 -10.29
C LYS A 190 -21.95 7.70 -9.12
N ARG A 191 -22.46 7.31 -7.95
CA ARG A 191 -22.36 8.05 -6.68
C ARG A 191 -21.84 7.12 -5.59
N GLY A 192 -21.02 7.65 -4.69
CA GLY A 192 -20.60 6.89 -3.53
C GLY A 192 -19.34 7.40 -2.84
N GLY A 193 -18.88 6.62 -1.85
CA GLY A 193 -17.66 6.87 -1.10
C GLY A 193 -16.63 5.75 -1.28
N ILE A 194 -15.36 6.12 -1.42
CA ILE A 194 -14.22 5.20 -1.34
C ILE A 194 -13.25 5.69 -0.27
N TYR A 195 -12.88 4.81 0.64
CA TYR A 195 -11.78 5.01 1.58
C TYR A 195 -10.49 4.47 0.98
N ILE A 196 -9.40 5.25 1.10
CA ILE A 196 -8.06 4.91 0.62
C ILE A 196 -7.08 5.10 1.76
N ASP A 197 -6.14 4.17 1.90
CA ASP A 197 -5.12 4.20 2.94
C ASP A 197 -3.79 3.59 2.43
N GLU A 198 -2.68 3.84 3.13
CA GLU A 198 -1.35 3.30 2.88
C GLU A 198 -0.92 3.32 1.39
N ILE A 199 -0.80 4.49 0.76
CA ILE A 199 -0.29 4.59 -0.62
C ILE A 199 1.23 4.53 -0.62
N TYR A 200 1.82 3.49 -1.21
CA TYR A 200 3.26 3.32 -1.28
C TYR A 200 3.75 2.57 -2.54
N PHE A 201 5.05 2.68 -2.80
CA PHE A 201 5.74 1.92 -3.82
C PHE A 201 6.60 0.82 -3.20
N LEU A 202 6.57 -0.38 -3.77
CA LEU A 202 7.28 -1.56 -3.25
C LEU A 202 8.29 -2.10 -4.28
N GLN A 203 9.52 -2.40 -3.84
CA GLN A 203 10.60 -2.98 -4.66
C GLN A 203 10.38 -4.45 -5.04
#